data_AF-A0A7C2NV43-F1
#
_entry.id   AF-A0A7C2NV43-F1
#
_cell.length_a   1.000
_cell.length_b   1.000
_cell.length_c   1.000
_cell.angle_alpha   90.00
_cell.angle_beta   90.00
_cell.angle_gamma   90.00
#
_symmetry.space_group_name_H-M   'P 1'
#
loop_
_entity.id
_entity.type
_entity.pdbx_description
1 polymer ?
#
loop_
_entity_poly.entity_id
_entity_poly.type
_entity_poly.pdbx_seq_one_letter_code
_entity_poly.pdbx_strand_id
1 'polypeptide(L)'
;MLLLAGFALAAWLPPEPRGFGTHQQLGLPPCTMIVLFDRPCPGCGMTTSFAHFVRGQFRDAARANPAGLLIAVSCAGLVPWCWLSAWRGRLLGIGDPWTATAVLLASWGFAGLVVWLVRWGT
;
A
#
# COMPACT_ATOMS: atom_id res chain seq x y z
N MET A 1 5.40 -15.47 -0.93
CA MET A 1 6.82 -15.02 -0.85
C MET A 1 7.01 -13.58 -1.30
N LEU A 2 6.40 -13.13 -2.41
CA LEU A 2 6.53 -11.75 -2.91
C LEU A 2 6.19 -10.65 -1.88
N LEU A 3 5.13 -10.86 -1.08
CA LEU A 3 4.70 -9.91 -0.04
C LEU A 3 5.76 -9.67 1.04
N LEU A 4 6.43 -10.75 1.48
CA LEU A 4 7.48 -10.66 2.50
C LEU A 4 8.69 -9.88 1.96
N ALA A 5 9.06 -10.09 0.70
CA ALA A 5 10.13 -9.33 0.06
C ALA A 5 9.78 -7.83 -0.03
N GLY A 6 8.52 -7.49 -0.35
CA GLY A 6 8.04 -6.11 -0.36
C GLY A 6 8.11 -5.44 1.02
N PHE A 7 7.69 -6.13 2.08
CA PHE A 7 7.80 -5.61 3.45
C PHE A 7 9.24 -5.50 3.93
N ALA A 8 10.11 -6.47 3.59
CA ALA A 8 11.53 -6.39 3.90
C ALA A 8 12.19 -5.19 3.20
N LEU A 9 11.86 -4.94 1.94
CA LEU A 9 12.33 -3.76 1.21
C LEU A 9 11.84 -2.46 1.88
N ALA A 10 10.57 -2.40 2.28
CA ALA A 10 10.02 -1.24 2.99
C ALA A 10 10.66 -1.04 4.39
N ALA A 11 11.07 -2.11 5.06
CA ALA A 11 11.84 -2.05 6.29
C ALA A 11 13.23 -1.44 6.05
N TRP A 12 13.83 -1.74 4.91
CA TRP A 12 15.16 -1.27 4.52
C TRP A 12 15.16 0.20 4.08
N LEU A 13 14.10 0.65 3.41
CA LEU A 13 14.01 2.03 2.99
C LEU A 13 13.60 2.96 4.15
N PRO A 14 14.39 4.01 4.44
CA PRO A 14 13.98 5.05 5.39
C PRO A 14 12.80 5.87 4.80
N PRO A 15 11.72 6.08 5.58
CA PRO A 15 10.60 6.88 5.12
C PRO A 15 11.04 8.33 4.90
N GLU A 16 10.58 8.93 3.80
CA GLU A 16 10.89 10.31 3.46
C GLU A 16 10.00 11.26 4.31
N PRO A 17 10.55 12.26 5.03
CA PRO A 17 9.78 13.18 5.88
C PRO A 17 8.69 13.96 5.16
N ARG A 18 8.83 14.15 3.84
CA ARG A 18 7.84 14.81 2.99
C ARG A 18 6.55 13.99 2.84
N GLY A 19 6.54 12.72 3.23
CA GLY A 19 5.41 11.81 3.08
C GLY A 19 5.25 11.21 1.68
N PHE A 20 6.15 11.54 0.75
CA PHE A 20 6.23 10.98 -0.60
C PHE A 20 7.65 11.04 -1.14
N GLY A 21 7.96 10.25 -2.17
CA GLY A 21 9.27 10.26 -2.83
C GLY A 21 10.25 9.19 -2.35
N THR A 22 9.89 8.34 -1.38
CA THR A 22 10.71 7.20 -0.97
C THR A 22 11.05 6.27 -2.14
N HIS A 23 10.23 6.24 -3.19
CA HIS A 23 10.54 5.49 -4.42
C HIS A 23 11.76 6.03 -5.18
N GLN A 24 12.08 7.32 -5.05
CA GLN A 24 13.28 7.92 -5.67
C GLN A 24 14.57 7.37 -5.07
N GLN A 25 14.54 6.90 -3.82
CA GLN A 25 15.68 6.23 -3.19
C GLN A 25 16.01 4.89 -3.85
N LEU A 26 15.07 4.28 -4.60
CA LEU A 26 15.34 3.12 -5.45
C LEU A 26 15.87 3.50 -6.85
N GLY A 27 16.12 4.79 -7.11
CA GLY A 27 16.55 5.28 -8.42
C GLY A 27 15.41 5.51 -9.42
N LEU A 28 14.14 5.48 -8.98
CA LEU A 28 13.01 5.78 -9.85
C LEU A 28 12.84 7.30 -10.06
N PRO A 29 12.30 7.73 -11.22
CA PRO A 29 12.09 9.13 -11.51
C PRO A 29 11.07 9.79 -10.56
N PRO A 30 11.12 11.12 -10.38
CA PRO A 30 10.11 11.85 -9.64
C PRO A 30 8.73 11.66 -10.28
N CYS A 31 7.67 11.79 -9.46
CA CYS A 31 6.31 11.63 -9.96
C CYS A 31 5.97 12.79 -10.90
N THR A 32 5.73 12.48 -12.18
CA THR A 32 5.39 13.45 -13.22
C THR A 32 4.22 14.36 -12.84
N MET A 33 3.23 13.85 -12.09
CA MET A 33 2.10 14.65 -11.62
C MET A 33 2.51 15.75 -10.63
N ILE A 34 3.47 15.47 -9.74
CA ILE A 34 4.01 16.50 -8.85
C ILE A 34 4.85 17.50 -9.66
N VAL A 35 5.63 17.02 -10.63
CA VAL A 35 6.50 17.90 -11.44
C VAL A 35 5.68 18.83 -12.33
N LEU A 36 4.58 18.36 -12.95
CA LEU A 36 3.76 19.15 -13.86
C LEU A 36 2.62 19.92 -13.19
N PHE A 37 1.98 19.33 -12.17
CA PHE A 37 0.76 19.89 -11.58
C PHE A 37 0.93 20.31 -10.13
N ASP A 38 2.10 20.06 -9.52
CA ASP A 38 2.35 20.25 -8.07
C ASP A 38 1.31 19.53 -7.19
N ARG A 39 0.74 18.43 -7.71
CA ARG A 39 -0.31 17.65 -7.04
C ARG A 39 0.07 16.18 -6.93
N PRO A 40 -0.17 15.53 -5.78
CA PRO A 40 0.12 14.12 -5.59
C PRO A 40 -0.86 13.23 -6.38
N CYS A 41 -0.32 12.25 -7.10
CA CYS A 41 -1.12 11.21 -7.76
C CYS A 41 -1.68 10.19 -6.73
N PRO A 42 -2.65 9.31 -7.07
CA PRO A 42 -3.19 8.34 -6.10
C PRO A 42 -2.12 7.40 -5.52
N GLY A 43 -1.04 7.15 -6.27
CA GLY A 43 0.11 6.36 -5.84
C GLY A 43 1.19 7.13 -5.08
N CYS A 44 1.14 8.46 -5.01
CA CYS A 44 2.18 9.25 -4.35
C CYS A 44 2.21 8.94 -2.84
N GLY A 45 3.40 8.65 -2.30
CA GLY A 45 3.57 8.31 -0.89
C GLY A 45 3.21 6.88 -0.51
N MET A 46 2.88 6.00 -1.47
CA MET A 46 2.55 4.61 -1.17
C MET A 46 3.74 3.85 -0.56
N THR A 47 4.93 3.97 -1.15
CA THR A 47 6.16 3.34 -0.60
C THR A 47 6.55 3.91 0.75
N THR A 48 6.36 5.23 0.94
CA THR A 48 6.57 5.93 2.21
C THR A 48 5.59 5.43 3.28
N SER A 49 4.32 5.22 2.92
CA SER A 49 3.31 4.64 3.81
C SER A 49 3.69 3.21 4.22
N PHE A 50 4.20 2.39 3.30
CA PHE A 50 4.69 1.04 3.63
C PHE A 50 5.88 1.08 4.58
N ALA A 51 6.83 1.99 4.36
CA ALA A 51 7.99 2.17 5.23
C ALA A 51 7.58 2.58 6.67
N HIS A 52 6.60 3.48 6.81
CA HIS A 52 6.03 3.83 8.12
C HIS A 52 5.23 2.68 8.74
N PHE A 53 4.47 1.93 7.93
CA PHE A 53 3.66 0.80 8.40
C PHE A 53 4.51 -0.29 9.05
N VAL A 54 5.62 -0.70 8.40
CA VAL A 54 6.53 -1.72 8.94
C VAL A 54 7.21 -1.27 10.23
N ARG A 55 7.32 0.05 10.45
CA ARG A 55 7.87 0.64 11.68
C ARG A 55 6.81 0.90 12.76
N GLY A 56 5.56 0.51 12.53
CA GLY A 56 4.44 0.75 13.46
C GLY A 56 3.95 2.20 13.51
N GLN A 57 4.41 3.06 12.59
CA GLN A 57 4.05 4.48 12.53
C GLN A 57 2.76 4.68 11.71
N PHE A 58 1.65 4.10 12.16
CA PHE A 58 0.40 4.08 11.40
C PHE A 58 -0.17 5.47 11.09
N ARG A 59 0.03 6.45 11.98
CA ARG A 59 -0.42 7.83 11.76
C ARG A 59 0.32 8.49 10.61
N ASP A 60 1.64 8.32 10.57
CA ASP A 60 2.48 8.87 9.51
C ASP A 60 2.27 8.11 8.19
N ALA A 61 2.01 6.81 8.26
CA ALA A 61 1.58 6.02 7.12
C ALA A 61 0.28 6.55 6.48
N ALA A 62 -0.75 6.81 7.30
CA ALA A 62 -2.01 7.40 6.83
C ALA A 62 -1.82 8.81 6.24
N ARG A 63 -0.93 9.62 6.83
CA ARG A 63 -0.60 10.96 6.30
C ARG A 63 0.11 10.88 4.96
N ALA A 64 1.04 9.94 4.80
CA ALA A 64 1.75 9.72 3.54
C ALA A 64 0.77 9.28 2.43
N ASN A 65 0.08 8.16 2.64
CA ASN A 65 -0.94 7.68 1.73
C ASN A 65 -1.97 6.77 2.44
N PRO A 66 -3.22 7.23 2.66
CA PRO A 66 -4.25 6.43 3.32
C PRO A 66 -4.61 5.15 2.56
N ALA A 67 -4.61 5.19 1.22
CA ALA A 67 -4.84 4.02 0.39
C ALA A 67 -3.68 3.03 0.52
N GLY A 68 -2.44 3.53 0.59
CA GLY A 68 -1.25 2.73 0.87
C GLY A 68 -1.32 1.99 2.20
N LEU A 69 -1.82 2.64 3.25
CA LEU A 69 -2.05 2.01 4.56
C LEU A 69 -3.07 0.87 4.48
N LEU A 70 -4.19 1.06 3.81
CA LEU A 70 -5.22 0.02 3.62
C LEU A 70 -4.65 -1.21 2.89
N ILE A 71 -3.86 -0.98 1.83
CA ILE A 71 -3.20 -2.07 1.09
C ILE A 71 -2.18 -2.77 2.00
N ALA A 72 -1.36 -2.02 2.76
CA ALA A 72 -0.38 -2.60 3.67
C ALA A 72 -1.03 -3.49 4.75
N VAL A 73 -2.13 -3.04 5.36
CA VAL A 73 -2.92 -3.83 6.32
C VAL A 73 -3.49 -5.09 5.66
N SER A 74 -4.06 -4.95 4.46
CA SER A 74 -4.61 -6.07 3.69
C SER A 74 -3.52 -7.11 3.39
N CYS A 75 -2.35 -6.67 2.91
CA CYS A 75 -1.20 -7.52 2.66
C CYS A 75 -0.69 -8.21 3.95
N ALA A 76 -0.65 -7.48 5.06
CA ALA A 76 -0.23 -8.03 6.35
C ALA A 76 -1.19 -9.13 6.85
N GLY A 77 -2.50 -9.02 6.60
CA GLY A 77 -3.49 -10.06 6.89
C GLY A 77 -3.47 -11.24 5.91
N LEU A 78 -3.14 -10.99 4.64
CA LEU A 78 -2.99 -12.02 3.60
C LEU A 78 -1.80 -12.95 3.88
N VAL A 79 -0.70 -12.46 4.46
CA VAL A 79 0.48 -13.28 4.79
C VAL A 79 0.15 -14.48 5.71
N PRO A 80 -0.43 -14.30 6.92
CA PRO A 80 -0.79 -15.41 7.79
C PRO A 80 -1.93 -16.25 7.21
N TRP A 81 -2.84 -15.66 6.43
CA TRP A 81 -3.90 -16.39 5.76
C TRP A 81 -3.36 -17.37 4.72
N CYS A 82 -2.48 -16.90 3.83
CA CYS A 82 -1.80 -17.75 2.85
C CYS A 82 -0.97 -18.83 3.55
N TRP A 83 -0.31 -18.49 4.66
CA TRP A 83 0.45 -19.47 5.44
C TRP A 83 -0.45 -20.57 6.02
N LEU A 84 -1.56 -20.20 6.65
CA LEU A 84 -2.55 -21.13 7.23
C LEU A 84 -3.24 -21.97 6.15
N SER A 85 -3.55 -21.38 4.99
CA SER A 85 -4.13 -22.07 3.86
C SER A 85 -3.16 -23.08 3.24
N ALA A 86 -1.88 -22.71 3.09
CA ALA A 86 -0.83 -23.61 2.63
C ALA A 86 -0.60 -24.77 3.62
N TRP A 87 -0.59 -24.50 4.92
CA TRP A 87 -0.46 -25.54 5.95
C TRP A 87 -1.65 -26.51 6.00
N ARG A 88 -2.88 -26.03 5.77
CA ARG A 88 -4.08 -26.89 5.78
C ARG A 88 -4.41 -27.51 4.42
N GLY A 89 -3.66 -27.19 3.37
CA GLY A 89 -3.91 -27.68 2.00
C GLY A 89 -5.29 -27.32 1.45
N ARG A 90 -5.95 -26.31 2.02
CA ARG A 90 -7.31 -25.87 1.68
C ARG A 90 -7.39 -24.35 1.74
N LEU A 91 -8.15 -23.73 0.84
CA LEU A 91 -8.55 -22.34 1.00
C LEU A 91 -9.56 -22.27 2.14
N LEU A 92 -9.08 -21.90 3.32
CA LEU A 92 -9.95 -21.66 4.49
C LEU A 92 -10.90 -20.52 4.16
N GLY A 93 -12.16 -20.59 4.57
CA GLY A 93 -13.07 -19.44 4.64
C GLY A 93 -13.45 -18.72 3.34
N ILE A 94 -13.09 -19.25 2.16
CA ILE A 94 -13.42 -18.67 0.86
C ILE A 94 -14.13 -19.73 0.02
N GLY A 95 -15.43 -19.53 -0.23
CA GLY A 95 -16.20 -20.39 -1.13
C GLY A 95 -15.80 -20.18 -2.60
N ASP A 96 -15.53 -18.93 -2.98
CA ASP A 96 -15.04 -18.56 -4.31
C ASP A 96 -13.86 -17.56 -4.21
N PRO A 97 -12.63 -17.96 -4.58
CA PRO A 97 -11.46 -17.08 -4.59
C PRO A 97 -11.65 -15.83 -5.43
N TRP A 98 -12.50 -15.90 -6.47
CA TRP A 98 -12.72 -14.79 -7.38
C TRP A 98 -13.47 -13.64 -6.72
N THR A 99 -14.57 -13.94 -6.01
CA THR A 99 -15.35 -12.91 -5.29
C THR A 99 -14.54 -12.22 -4.21
N ALA A 100 -13.79 -12.96 -3.40
CA ALA A 100 -12.92 -12.39 -2.37
C ALA A 100 -11.86 -11.46 -2.97
N THR A 101 -11.24 -11.87 -4.08
CA THR A 101 -10.23 -11.06 -4.78
C THR A 101 -10.86 -9.81 -5.42
N ALA A 102 -12.03 -9.95 -6.04
CA ALA A 102 -12.77 -8.85 -6.65
C ALA A 102 -13.18 -7.80 -5.61
N VAL A 103 -13.69 -8.21 -4.45
CA VAL A 103 -14.06 -7.29 -3.36
C VAL A 103 -12.83 -6.54 -2.83
N LEU A 104 -11.70 -7.22 -2.66
CA LEU A 104 -10.44 -6.57 -2.24
C LEU A 104 -9.99 -5.53 -3.26
N LEU A 105 -9.93 -5.89 -4.54
CA LEU A 105 -9.54 -4.96 -5.62
C LEU A 105 -10.49 -3.78 -5.73
N ALA A 106 -11.80 -4.02 -5.64
CA ALA A 106 -12.81 -2.96 -5.64
C ALA A 106 -12.64 -2.02 -4.44
N SER A 107 -12.38 -2.56 -3.24
CA SER A 107 -12.15 -1.76 -2.03
C SER A 107 -10.90 -0.89 -2.13
N TRP A 108 -9.79 -1.43 -2.69
CA TRP A 108 -8.55 -0.68 -2.88
C TRP A 108 -8.71 0.39 -3.96
N GLY A 109 -9.37 0.06 -5.08
CA GLY A 109 -9.67 1.01 -6.15
C GLY A 109 -10.56 2.15 -5.66
N PHE A 110 -11.62 1.83 -4.92
CA PHE A 110 -12.51 2.83 -4.33
C PHE A 110 -11.78 3.71 -3.31
N ALA A 111 -10.99 3.13 -2.41
CA ALA A 111 -10.22 3.90 -1.44
C ALA A 111 -9.19 4.82 -2.12
N GLY A 112 -8.49 4.32 -3.14
CA GLY A 112 -7.56 5.12 -3.95
C GLY A 112 -8.26 6.28 -4.66
N LEU A 113 -9.44 6.03 -5.24
CA LEU A 113 -10.25 7.04 -5.90
C LEU A 113 -10.74 8.10 -4.91
N VAL A 114 -11.30 7.71 -3.77
CA VAL A 114 -11.79 8.62 -2.73
C VAL A 114 -10.66 9.49 -2.19
N VAL A 115 -9.52 8.90 -1.84
CA VAL A 115 -8.34 9.63 -1.37
C VAL A 115 -7.86 10.62 -2.43
N TRP A 116 -7.86 10.22 -3.69
CA TRP A 116 -7.46 11.10 -4.79
C TRP A 116 -8.45 12.25 -4.99
N LEU A 117 -9.74 12.00 -5.00
CA LEU A 117 -10.78 13.03 -5.09
C LEU A 117 -10.68 14.05 -3.94
N VAL A 118 -10.46 13.58 -2.71
CA VAL A 118 -10.27 14.44 -1.53
C VAL A 118 -9.00 15.29 -1.65
N ARG A 119 -7.88 14.69 -2.09
CA ARG A 119 -6.60 15.40 -2.28
C ARG A 119 -6.58 16.32 -3.51
N TRP A 120 -7.42 16.07 -4.51
CA TRP A 120 -7.54 16.91 -5.70
C TRP A 120 -8.39 18.15 -5.42
N GLY A 121 -9.45 17.99 -4.62
CA GLY A 121 -10.38 19.06 -4.26
C GLY A 121 -9.94 19.98 -3.10
N THR A 122 -8.89 19.61 -2.36
CA THR A 122 -8.22 20.46 -1.35
C THR A 122 -7.01 21.17 -1.94
#